data_AF-A0A952EYP2-F1
#
_entry.id   AF-A0A952EYP2-F1
#
_cell.length_a   1.000
_cell.length_b   1.000
_cell.length_c   1.000
_cell.angle_alpha   90.00
_cell.angle_beta   90.00
_cell.angle_gamma   90.00
#
_symmetry.space_group_name_H-M   'P 1'
#
loop_
_entity.id
_entity.type
_entity.pdbx_description
1 polymer ?
#
loop_
_entity_poly.entity_id
_entity_poly.type
_entity_poly.pdbx_seq_one_letter_code
_entity_poly.pdbx_strand_id
1 'polypeptide(L)'
;MSLVAGRGPLSKDPAGWFSSPLPDDLVFLEPHPRRVQAIRNGQLVIDTERALMVHRRDHPLSYAFPADDVGDLPSEPEPEAPGYVHVPWYAVDTWLEEGRTLVHYPPNPYHRVDCRPTNRGLRVSVAGATLVDTADTVIVFETALEPRLYVHPSVVRTDILRRTETSSYCNYKGYATYWAAVVGDTVVADVAWS
;
A
#
# COMPACT_ATOMS: atom_id res chain seq x y z
N MET A 1 3.50 -0.62 -2.61
CA MET A 1 4.86 -1.18 -2.41
C MET A 1 5.86 -0.05 -2.14
N SER A 2 6.89 -0.35 -1.35
CA SER A 2 7.93 0.58 -0.87
C SER A 2 9.29 0.35 -1.54
N LEU A 3 10.30 1.14 -1.17
CA LEU A 3 11.69 0.89 -1.57
C LEU A 3 12.13 -0.54 -1.18
N VAL A 4 11.59 -1.07 -0.09
CA VAL A 4 12.03 -2.32 0.56
C VAL A 4 11.07 -3.51 0.37
N ALA A 5 9.98 -3.36 -0.39
CA ALA A 5 8.95 -4.40 -0.57
C ALA A 5 8.72 -4.77 -2.04
N GLY A 6 8.39 -6.05 -2.27
CA GLY A 6 8.16 -6.66 -3.61
C GLY A 6 9.30 -6.39 -4.55
N ARG A 7 9.05 -5.68 -5.65
CA ARG A 7 10.07 -5.41 -6.69
C ARG A 7 10.80 -4.08 -6.48
N GLY A 8 10.70 -3.47 -5.30
CA GLY A 8 11.39 -2.23 -4.93
C GLY A 8 12.91 -2.39 -4.93
N PRO A 9 13.69 -1.32 -5.15
CA PRO A 9 15.14 -1.42 -5.33
C PRO A 9 15.87 -2.00 -4.11
N LEU A 10 15.43 -1.73 -2.88
CA LEU A 10 16.08 -2.22 -1.65
C LEU A 10 15.46 -3.54 -1.11
N SER A 11 14.56 -4.15 -1.87
CA SER A 11 13.90 -5.41 -1.51
C SER A 11 14.81 -6.64 -1.72
N LYS A 12 14.32 -7.82 -1.33
CA LYS A 12 14.96 -9.11 -1.63
C LYS A 12 14.86 -9.55 -3.09
N ASP A 13 13.93 -9.00 -3.86
CA ASP A 13 13.67 -9.34 -5.27
C ASP A 13 13.50 -8.06 -6.09
N PRO A 14 14.54 -7.22 -6.24
CA PRO A 14 14.42 -5.95 -6.94
C PRO A 14 14.11 -6.16 -8.43
N ALA A 15 13.37 -5.20 -9.03
CA ALA A 15 13.09 -5.22 -10.46
C ALA A 15 14.35 -5.13 -11.35
N GLY A 16 15.41 -4.53 -10.83
CA GLY A 16 16.70 -4.35 -11.50
C GLY A 16 17.85 -4.93 -10.69
N TRP A 17 19.07 -4.54 -11.03
CA TRP A 17 20.28 -4.96 -10.34
C TRP A 17 21.12 -3.74 -9.96
N PHE A 18 21.84 -3.83 -8.85
CA PHE A 18 22.86 -2.85 -8.51
C PHE A 18 24.18 -3.23 -9.16
N SER A 19 24.93 -2.23 -9.64
CA SER A 19 26.30 -2.44 -10.11
C SER A 19 27.26 -2.88 -9.00
N SER A 20 26.86 -2.72 -7.74
CA SER A 20 27.60 -3.14 -6.56
C SER A 20 26.64 -3.74 -5.52
N PRO A 21 27.03 -4.80 -4.80
CA PRO A 21 26.16 -5.42 -3.80
C PRO A 21 25.84 -4.42 -2.67
N LEU A 22 24.62 -4.50 -2.15
CA LEU A 22 24.20 -3.78 -0.95
C LEU A 22 24.36 -4.67 0.28
N PRO A 23 24.70 -4.10 1.45
CA PRO A 23 24.63 -4.83 2.72
C PRO A 23 23.24 -5.42 2.97
N ASP A 24 23.19 -6.56 3.66
CA ASP A 24 21.92 -7.24 3.96
C ASP A 24 21.11 -6.55 5.06
N ASP A 25 21.80 -5.86 5.96
CA ASP A 25 21.28 -5.07 7.08
C ASP A 25 21.08 -3.59 6.73
N LEU A 26 21.13 -3.23 5.44
CA LEU A 26 20.96 -1.84 5.01
C LEU A 26 19.60 -1.28 5.42
N VAL A 27 19.64 -0.17 6.15
CA VAL A 27 18.47 0.65 6.49
C VAL A 27 18.61 2.00 5.81
N PHE A 28 17.55 2.44 5.13
CA PHE A 28 17.48 3.78 4.58
C PHE A 28 16.53 4.62 5.44
N LEU A 29 17.07 5.69 6.02
CA LEU A 29 16.31 6.65 6.82
C LEU A 29 16.29 7.99 6.10
N GLU A 30 15.12 8.62 6.06
CA GLU A 30 14.95 9.95 5.47
C GLU A 30 14.07 10.82 6.36
N PRO A 31 14.32 12.15 6.41
CA PRO A 31 13.35 13.08 6.97
C PRO A 31 12.00 12.92 6.29
N HIS A 32 10.94 12.86 7.10
CA HIS A 32 9.57 12.83 6.63
C HIS A 32 8.89 14.15 7.02
N PRO A 33 9.03 15.21 6.20
CA PRO A 33 8.64 16.58 6.55
C PRO A 33 7.12 16.81 6.50
N ARG A 34 6.33 15.73 6.64
CA ARG A 34 4.89 15.79 6.75
C ARG A 34 4.51 15.81 8.22
N ARG A 35 3.47 16.55 8.56
CA ARG A 35 2.94 16.59 9.92
C ARG A 35 2.32 15.24 10.27
N VAL A 36 2.90 14.56 11.24
CA VAL A 36 2.41 13.29 11.81
C VAL A 36 1.82 13.57 13.18
N GLN A 37 0.61 13.07 13.40
CA GLN A 37 -0.08 13.20 14.69
C GLN A 37 -0.55 11.84 15.18
N ALA A 38 -0.59 11.67 16.50
CA ALA A 38 -1.12 10.49 17.15
C ALA A 38 -2.13 10.86 18.22
N ILE A 39 -3.24 10.13 18.28
CA ILE A 39 -4.33 10.34 19.24
C ILE A 39 -4.49 9.08 20.09
N ARG A 40 -4.51 9.25 21.42
CA ARG A 40 -4.76 8.19 22.41
C ARG A 40 -5.78 8.67 23.43
N ASN A 41 -6.81 7.87 23.68
CA ASN A 41 -7.97 8.20 24.53
C ASN A 41 -8.59 9.56 24.17
N GLY A 42 -8.65 9.88 22.87
CA GLY A 42 -9.16 11.16 22.37
C GLY A 42 -8.24 12.37 22.58
N GLN A 43 -7.02 12.18 23.10
CA GLN A 43 -6.03 13.24 23.31
C GLN A 43 -4.90 13.14 22.29
N LEU A 44 -4.45 14.30 21.79
CA LEU A 44 -3.26 14.41 20.95
C LEU A 44 -2.01 14.14 21.79
N VAL A 45 -1.27 13.07 21.45
CA VAL A 45 -0.09 12.60 22.20
C VAL A 45 1.22 12.70 21.40
N ILE A 46 1.13 12.82 20.08
CA ILE A 46 2.26 13.19 19.20
C ILE A 46 1.74 14.23 18.21
N ASP A 47 2.54 15.27 17.95
CA ASP A 47 2.30 16.26 16.89
C ASP A 47 3.65 16.82 16.42
N THR A 48 4.15 16.33 15.28
CA THR A 48 5.51 16.65 14.83
C THR A 48 5.66 16.61 13.31
N GLU A 49 6.56 17.45 12.79
CA GLU A 49 7.06 17.42 11.41
C GLU A 49 8.50 16.89 11.35
N ARG A 50 9.01 16.39 12.48
CA ARG A 50 10.40 15.93 12.65
C ARG A 50 10.55 14.42 12.54
N ALA A 51 9.51 13.70 12.12
CA ALA A 51 9.59 12.26 11.98
C ALA A 51 10.61 11.86 10.91
N LEU A 52 11.23 10.69 11.09
CA LEU A 52 11.97 9.99 10.04
C LEU A 52 11.10 8.88 9.48
N MET A 53 11.17 8.66 8.17
CA MET A 53 10.67 7.44 7.54
C MET A 53 11.79 6.40 7.54
N VAL A 54 11.50 5.22 8.08
CA VAL A 54 12.46 4.12 8.17
C VAL A 54 12.11 3.04 7.15
N HIS A 55 13.04 2.79 6.23
CA HIS A 55 12.95 1.77 5.20
C HIS A 55 13.89 0.63 5.56
N ARG A 56 13.34 -0.48 6.06
CA ARG A 56 14.08 -1.68 6.42
C ARG A 56 13.58 -2.89 5.61
N ARG A 57 14.51 -3.67 5.06
CA ARG A 57 14.20 -4.86 4.26
C ARG A 57 13.31 -5.82 5.07
N ASP A 58 12.25 -6.33 4.44
CA ASP A 58 11.25 -7.25 5.03
C ASP A 58 10.46 -6.72 6.23
N HIS A 59 10.49 -5.41 6.46
CA HIS A 59 9.67 -4.79 7.49
C HIS A 59 8.66 -3.85 6.84
N PRO A 60 7.45 -3.69 7.42
CA PRO A 60 6.58 -2.58 7.09
C PRO A 60 7.33 -1.26 7.27
N LEU A 61 6.96 -0.24 6.49
CA LEU A 61 7.44 1.11 6.77
C LEU A 61 7.06 1.51 8.19
N SER A 62 7.93 2.27 8.84
CA SER A 62 7.66 2.82 10.16
C SER A 62 8.18 4.25 10.27
N TYR A 63 7.59 5.01 11.20
CA TYR A 63 8.13 6.28 11.62
C TYR A 63 9.11 6.06 12.77
N ALA A 64 10.19 6.82 12.79
CA ALA A 64 10.94 7.08 14.01
C ALA A 64 10.74 8.56 14.40
N PHE A 65 10.49 8.82 15.68
CA PHE A 65 10.20 10.15 16.21
C PHE A 65 11.32 10.62 17.12
N PRO A 66 11.59 11.93 17.21
CA PRO A 66 12.43 12.45 18.28
C PRO A 66 11.92 11.97 19.65
N ALA A 67 12.81 11.52 20.53
CA ALA A 67 12.42 10.96 21.82
C ALA A 67 11.65 11.96 22.71
N ASP A 68 11.87 13.26 22.53
CA ASP A 68 11.16 14.35 23.19
C ASP A 68 9.73 14.58 22.65
N ASP A 69 9.39 14.06 21.47
CA ASP A 69 8.07 14.21 20.85
C ASP A 69 7.04 13.13 21.27
N VAL A 70 7.47 12.04 21.91
CA VAL A 70 6.61 10.86 22.17
C VAL A 70 6.09 10.73 23.60
N GLY A 71 6.56 11.57 24.53
CA GLY A 71 6.15 11.54 25.94
C GLY A 71 6.32 10.17 26.59
N ASP A 72 5.29 9.71 27.31
CA ASP A 72 5.29 8.42 28.02
C ASP A 72 4.79 7.24 27.17
N LEU A 73 4.70 7.39 25.84
CA LEU A 73 4.31 6.29 24.96
C LEU A 73 5.37 5.16 25.03
N PRO A 74 4.95 3.89 24.96
CA PRO A 74 5.91 2.79 24.81
C PRO A 74 6.75 3.05 23.57
N SER A 75 8.07 2.95 23.69
CA SER A 75 8.97 3.24 22.59
C SER A 75 10.27 2.44 22.67
N GLU A 76 10.87 2.17 21.52
CA GLU A 76 12.17 1.50 21.39
C GLU A 76 13.13 2.41 20.62
N PRO A 77 14.41 2.55 21.02
CA PRO A 77 15.38 3.35 20.28
C PRO A 77 15.54 2.88 18.82
N GLU A 78 15.68 3.80 17.86
CA GLU A 78 16.12 3.48 16.49
C GLU A 78 17.67 3.45 16.48
N PRO A 79 18.31 2.27 16.34
CA PRO A 79 19.77 2.16 16.43
C PRO A 79 20.49 3.03 15.39
N GLU A 80 19.88 3.23 14.22
CA GLU A 80 20.50 3.96 13.12
C GLU A 80 20.27 5.47 13.18
N ALA A 81 19.53 5.96 14.18
CA ALA A 81 19.26 7.38 14.40
C ALA A 81 19.24 7.71 15.90
N PRO A 82 20.41 7.96 16.53
CA PRO A 82 20.48 8.35 17.93
C PRO A 82 19.59 9.55 18.26
N GLY A 83 18.79 9.43 19.33
CA GLY A 83 17.80 10.43 19.73
C GLY A 83 16.41 10.23 19.13
N TYR A 84 16.24 9.24 18.24
CA TYR A 84 14.96 8.83 17.70
C TYR A 84 14.49 7.49 18.27
N VAL A 85 13.18 7.31 18.31
CA VAL A 85 12.50 6.12 18.84
C VAL A 85 11.35 5.68 17.94
N HIS A 86 11.07 4.38 17.91
CA HIS A 86 9.87 3.79 17.34
C HIS A 86 8.77 3.73 18.39
N VAL A 87 7.59 4.21 18.03
CA VAL A 87 6.37 3.99 18.81
C VAL A 87 5.59 2.85 18.14
N PRO A 88 5.27 1.75 18.86
CA PRO A 88 4.49 0.67 18.28
C PRO A 88 3.15 1.19 17.74
N TRP A 89 2.76 0.74 16.55
CA TRP A 89 1.56 1.26 15.87
C TRP A 89 0.28 1.16 16.72
N TYR A 90 0.18 0.12 17.55
CA TYR A 90 -0.94 -0.16 18.45
C TYR A 90 -0.93 0.68 19.75
N ALA A 91 0.10 1.48 19.99
CA ALA A 91 0.24 2.27 21.21
C ALA A 91 -0.78 3.43 21.32
N VAL A 92 -1.43 3.76 20.21
CA VAL A 92 -2.38 4.87 20.05
C VAL A 92 -3.59 4.41 19.26
N ASP A 93 -4.70 5.15 19.38
CA ASP A 93 -5.97 4.79 18.74
C ASP A 93 -6.04 5.25 17.28
N THR A 94 -5.38 6.36 16.96
CA THR A 94 -5.45 6.96 15.62
C THR A 94 -4.14 7.63 15.25
N TRP A 95 -3.68 7.33 14.05
CA TRP A 95 -2.56 8.00 13.39
C TRP A 95 -3.10 8.92 12.29
N LEU A 96 -2.54 10.12 12.21
CA LEU A 96 -2.83 11.08 11.15
C LEU A 96 -1.53 11.51 10.47
N GLU A 97 -1.58 11.67 9.15
CA GLU A 97 -0.54 12.37 8.37
C GLU A 97 -1.24 13.43 7.53
N GLU A 98 -0.85 14.69 7.69
CA GLU A 98 -1.49 15.83 6.99
C GLU A 98 -3.03 15.83 7.14
N GLY A 99 -3.52 15.47 8.33
CA GLY A 99 -4.95 15.36 8.63
C GLY A 99 -5.64 14.11 8.06
N ARG A 100 -4.96 13.27 7.29
CA ARG A 100 -5.49 12.00 6.80
C ARG A 100 -5.30 10.89 7.84
N THR A 101 -6.38 10.19 8.19
CA THR A 101 -6.32 8.96 8.99
C THR A 101 -5.56 7.86 8.27
N LEU A 102 -4.55 7.31 8.95
CA LEU A 102 -3.73 6.22 8.48
C LEU A 102 -4.24 4.87 9.01
N VAL A 103 -3.97 3.81 8.25
CA VAL A 103 -4.38 2.44 8.61
C VAL A 103 -3.17 1.52 8.46
N HIS A 104 -2.97 0.65 9.46
CA HIS A 104 -1.93 -0.38 9.57
C HIS A 104 -0.47 0.08 9.62
N TYR A 105 -0.05 1.03 8.77
CA TYR A 105 1.34 1.50 8.67
C TYR A 105 1.43 2.82 7.86
N PRO A 106 2.55 3.57 7.94
CA PRO A 106 2.81 4.78 7.16
C PRO A 106 2.73 4.59 5.64
N PRO A 107 2.13 5.54 4.89
CA PRO A 107 2.24 5.57 3.43
C PRO A 107 3.68 5.79 2.97
N ASN A 108 4.08 5.11 1.90
CA ASN A 108 5.38 5.30 1.28
C ASN A 108 5.42 6.64 0.50
N PRO A 109 6.36 7.56 0.77
CA PRO A 109 6.49 8.83 0.05
C PRO A 109 6.81 8.65 -1.44
N TYR A 110 7.46 7.54 -1.81
CA TYR A 110 7.83 7.22 -3.20
C TYR A 110 6.75 6.47 -3.97
N HIS A 111 5.64 6.08 -3.33
CA HIS A 111 4.60 5.34 -4.02
C HIS A 111 3.84 6.26 -4.97
N ARG A 112 3.65 5.78 -6.20
CA ARG A 112 2.89 6.45 -7.25
C ARG A 112 1.98 5.44 -7.92
N VAL A 113 0.80 5.93 -8.27
CA VAL A 113 -0.17 5.24 -9.11
C VAL A 113 -0.39 6.16 -10.31
N ASP A 114 -0.02 5.68 -11.49
CA ASP A 114 -0.26 6.39 -12.75
C ASP A 114 -1.31 5.63 -13.56
N CYS A 115 -2.39 6.32 -13.90
CA CYS A 115 -3.53 5.78 -14.64
C CYS A 115 -3.55 6.41 -16.03
N ARG A 116 -3.39 5.59 -17.07
CA ARG A 116 -3.37 6.06 -18.46
C ARG A 116 -4.45 5.36 -19.28
N PRO A 117 -5.30 6.11 -19.99
CA PRO A 117 -6.09 5.51 -21.06
C PRO A 117 -5.17 4.80 -22.06
N THR A 118 -5.57 3.63 -22.53
CA THR A 118 -4.81 2.85 -23.50
C THR A 118 -5.73 2.00 -24.37
N ASN A 119 -5.18 1.44 -25.45
CA ASN A 119 -5.88 0.55 -26.38
C ASN A 119 -5.37 -0.90 -26.31
N ARG A 120 -4.66 -1.27 -25.23
CA ARG A 120 -4.23 -2.65 -24.99
C ARG A 120 -5.47 -3.52 -24.79
N GLY A 121 -5.62 -4.56 -25.63
CA GLY A 121 -6.74 -5.48 -25.53
C GLY A 121 -6.73 -6.25 -24.21
N LEU A 122 -7.89 -6.29 -23.55
CA LEU A 122 -8.17 -7.15 -22.41
C LEU A 122 -9.28 -8.12 -22.78
N ARG A 123 -8.95 -9.42 -22.76
CA ARG A 123 -9.91 -10.50 -22.87
C ARG A 123 -9.80 -11.40 -21.65
N VAL A 124 -10.90 -11.55 -20.91
CA VAL A 124 -10.98 -12.41 -19.73
C VAL A 124 -12.15 -13.36 -19.92
N SER A 125 -11.91 -14.64 -19.71
CA SER A 125 -12.94 -15.68 -19.66
C SER A 125 -12.94 -16.38 -18.31
N VAL A 126 -14.12 -16.77 -17.85
CA VAL A 126 -14.33 -17.51 -16.60
C VAL A 126 -15.36 -18.61 -16.87
N ALA A 127 -15.01 -19.86 -16.54
CA ALA A 127 -15.85 -21.04 -16.79
C ALA A 127 -16.43 -21.10 -18.24
N GLY A 128 -15.61 -20.75 -19.24
CA GLY A 128 -16.02 -20.75 -20.67
C GLY A 128 -16.85 -19.53 -21.11
N ALA A 129 -17.23 -18.66 -20.19
CA ALA A 129 -17.97 -17.44 -20.46
C ALA A 129 -17.01 -16.23 -20.58
N THR A 130 -17.15 -15.40 -21.61
CA THR A 130 -16.40 -14.14 -21.71
C THR A 130 -16.88 -13.17 -20.63
N LEU A 131 -16.00 -12.70 -19.74
CA LEU A 131 -16.36 -11.69 -18.74
C LEU A 131 -16.14 -10.27 -19.26
N VAL A 132 -15.05 -10.07 -20.01
CA VAL A 132 -14.72 -8.83 -20.70
C VAL A 132 -13.95 -9.14 -21.98
N ASP A 133 -14.21 -8.38 -23.04
CA ASP A 133 -13.45 -8.39 -24.30
C ASP A 133 -13.50 -6.97 -24.88
N THR A 134 -12.45 -6.19 -24.62
CA THR A 134 -12.40 -4.77 -24.98
C THR A 134 -10.97 -4.30 -25.21
N ALA A 135 -10.80 -3.23 -25.99
CA ALA A 135 -9.56 -2.45 -26.03
C ALA A 135 -9.68 -1.12 -25.27
N ASP A 136 -10.89 -0.72 -24.88
CA ASP A 136 -11.12 0.48 -24.07
C ASP A 136 -10.74 0.20 -22.61
N THR A 137 -9.50 0.52 -22.27
CA THR A 137 -8.87 0.16 -21.00
C THR A 137 -8.12 1.34 -20.40
N VAL A 138 -7.97 1.31 -19.08
CA VAL A 138 -7.02 2.15 -18.35
C VAL A 138 -5.92 1.24 -17.84
N ILE A 139 -4.68 1.50 -18.24
CA ILE A 139 -3.52 0.83 -17.64
C ILE A 139 -3.10 1.58 -16.39
N VAL A 140 -2.94 0.82 -15.30
CA VAL A 140 -2.47 1.31 -14.01
C VAL A 140 -1.04 0.83 -13.79
N PHE A 141 -0.13 1.79 -13.69
CA PHE A 141 1.24 1.58 -13.24
C PHE A 141 1.33 1.93 -11.77
N GLU A 142 1.51 0.91 -10.94
CA GLU A 142 1.70 1.08 -9.50
C GLU A 142 3.15 0.75 -9.15
N THR A 143 3.81 1.62 -8.38
CA THR A 143 5.24 1.46 -8.03
C THR A 143 5.56 0.02 -7.61
N ALA A 144 6.55 -0.57 -8.28
CA ALA A 144 7.06 -1.92 -8.01
C ALA A 144 6.03 -3.08 -8.14
N LEU A 145 4.95 -2.88 -8.89
CA LEU A 145 4.01 -3.93 -9.28
C LEU A 145 3.92 -4.03 -10.81
N GLU A 146 3.54 -5.22 -11.29
CA GLU A 146 3.21 -5.41 -12.71
C GLU A 146 2.04 -4.50 -13.12
N PRO A 147 2.07 -3.93 -14.34
CA PRO A 147 0.97 -3.12 -14.85
C PRO A 147 -0.34 -3.91 -14.89
N ARG A 148 -1.44 -3.29 -14.47
CA ARG A 148 -2.79 -3.90 -14.48
C ARG A 148 -3.71 -3.12 -15.40
N LEU A 149 -4.54 -3.81 -16.18
CA LEU A 149 -5.60 -3.20 -16.96
C LEU A 149 -6.89 -3.15 -16.14
N TYR A 150 -7.48 -1.96 -16.08
CA TYR A 150 -8.82 -1.71 -15.57
C TYR A 150 -9.75 -1.38 -16.73
N VAL A 151 -11.03 -1.68 -16.56
CA VAL A 151 -12.08 -1.41 -17.54
C VAL A 151 -13.27 -0.78 -16.85
N HIS A 152 -14.04 0.02 -17.59
CA HIS A 152 -15.30 0.55 -17.09
C HIS A 152 -16.32 -0.60 -16.91
N PRO A 153 -17.19 -0.60 -15.88
CA PRO A 153 -18.16 -1.68 -15.68
C PRO A 153 -19.11 -1.93 -16.86
N SER A 154 -19.34 -0.95 -17.73
CA SER A 154 -20.21 -1.09 -18.91
C SER A 154 -19.68 -2.04 -19.98
N VAL A 155 -18.39 -2.37 -19.98
CA VAL A 155 -17.78 -3.35 -20.90
C VAL A 155 -17.53 -4.70 -20.22
N VAL A 156 -18.01 -4.87 -18.98
CA VAL A 156 -17.95 -6.10 -18.20
C VAL A 156 -19.35 -6.73 -18.17
N ARG A 157 -19.44 -8.05 -18.34
CA ARG A 157 -20.69 -8.80 -18.11
C ARG A 157 -20.98 -8.89 -16.61
N THR A 158 -21.50 -7.81 -16.06
CA THR A 158 -21.81 -7.67 -14.63
C THR A 158 -23.02 -8.49 -14.20
N ASP A 159 -23.87 -8.94 -15.14
CA ASP A 159 -25.01 -9.81 -14.92
C ASP A 159 -24.63 -11.20 -14.40
N ILE A 160 -23.40 -11.66 -14.68
CA ILE A 160 -22.85 -12.91 -14.16
C ILE A 160 -21.95 -12.70 -12.93
N LEU A 161 -21.85 -11.48 -12.37
CA LEU A 161 -21.07 -11.18 -11.19
C LEU A 161 -21.95 -11.02 -9.95
N ARG A 162 -21.49 -11.58 -8.83
CA ARG A 162 -22.10 -11.44 -7.51
C ARG A 162 -21.07 -10.96 -6.50
N ARG A 163 -21.35 -9.85 -5.83
CA ARG A 163 -20.50 -9.31 -4.76
C ARG A 163 -20.28 -10.37 -3.67
N THR A 164 -19.04 -10.48 -3.18
CA THR A 164 -18.68 -11.32 -2.03
C THR A 164 -18.50 -10.45 -0.78
N GLU A 165 -18.34 -11.11 0.38
CA GLU A 165 -17.98 -10.42 1.63
C GLU A 165 -16.50 -10.01 1.68
N THR A 166 -15.70 -10.50 0.72
CA THR A 166 -14.27 -10.20 0.65
C THR A 166 -14.05 -8.72 0.33
N SER A 167 -13.20 -8.08 1.13
CA SER A 167 -12.69 -6.74 0.89
C SER A 167 -11.23 -6.65 1.28
N SER A 168 -10.51 -5.72 0.66
CA SER A 168 -9.12 -5.43 1.01
C SER A 168 -8.91 -3.91 1.07
N TYR A 169 -7.99 -3.47 1.93
CA TYR A 169 -7.64 -2.05 2.05
C TYR A 169 -6.22 -1.81 1.57
N CYS A 170 -6.05 -0.74 0.79
CA CYS A 170 -4.76 -0.26 0.32
C CYS A 170 -4.58 1.21 0.70
N ASN A 171 -3.45 1.57 1.33
CA ASN A 171 -3.11 2.94 1.69
C ASN A 171 -3.11 3.94 0.51
N TYR A 172 -3.10 3.46 -0.73
CA TYR A 172 -3.03 4.30 -1.93
C TYR A 172 -4.31 4.29 -2.78
N LYS A 173 -5.10 3.20 -2.70
CA LYS A 173 -6.29 3.00 -3.54
C LYS A 173 -7.60 2.91 -2.75
N GLY A 174 -7.54 2.86 -1.42
CA GLY A 174 -8.70 2.70 -0.56
C GLY A 174 -9.16 1.24 -0.48
N TYR A 175 -10.46 1.05 -0.30
CA TYR A 175 -11.08 -0.26 -0.19
C TYR A 175 -11.42 -0.83 -1.56
N ALA A 176 -11.05 -2.09 -1.79
CA ALA A 176 -11.50 -2.88 -2.92
C ALA A 176 -12.65 -3.81 -2.49
N THR A 177 -13.68 -3.90 -3.33
CA THR A 177 -14.76 -4.89 -3.21
C THR A 177 -14.54 -6.01 -4.21
N TYR A 178 -14.77 -7.27 -3.80
CA TYR A 178 -14.56 -8.43 -4.66
C TYR A 178 -15.89 -9.03 -5.16
N TRP A 179 -15.79 -9.72 -6.29
CA TRP A 179 -16.92 -10.27 -7.03
C TRP A 179 -16.63 -11.70 -7.48
N ALA A 180 -17.58 -12.60 -7.22
CA ALA A 180 -17.58 -13.96 -7.76
C ALA A 180 -18.28 -13.98 -9.13
N ALA A 181 -17.83 -14.83 -10.05
CA ALA A 181 -18.56 -15.13 -11.27
C ALA A 181 -19.47 -16.35 -11.07
N VAL A 182 -20.71 -16.26 -11.54
CA VAL A 182 -21.71 -17.33 -11.52
C VAL A 182 -22.08 -17.67 -12.97
N VAL A 183 -21.67 -18.85 -13.43
CA VAL A 183 -21.88 -19.32 -14.81
C VAL A 183 -22.53 -20.71 -14.75
N GLY A 184 -23.84 -20.76 -14.99
CA GLY A 184 -24.62 -21.97 -14.74
C GLY A 184 -24.49 -22.39 -13.27
N ASP A 185 -24.09 -23.65 -13.04
CA ASP A 185 -23.85 -24.18 -11.69
C ASP A 185 -22.44 -23.90 -11.16
N THR A 186 -21.57 -23.26 -11.96
CA THR A 186 -20.18 -22.97 -11.56
C THR A 186 -20.09 -21.60 -10.89
N VAL A 187 -19.56 -21.57 -9.68
CA VAL A 187 -19.20 -20.34 -8.97
C VAL A 187 -17.69 -20.27 -8.83
N VAL A 188 -17.09 -19.20 -9.34
CA VAL A 188 -15.67 -18.90 -9.14
C VAL A 188 -15.57 -17.66 -8.25
N ALA A 189 -15.08 -17.84 -7.04
CA ALA A 189 -14.98 -16.77 -6.04
C ALA A 189 -13.91 -15.72 -6.40
N ASP A 190 -14.15 -14.47 -6.02
CA ASP A 190 -13.18 -13.36 -6.01
C ASP A 190 -12.37 -13.18 -7.32
N VAL A 191 -13.03 -13.38 -8.46
CA VAL A 191 -12.41 -13.28 -9.81
C VAL A 191 -12.24 -11.85 -10.30
N ALA A 192 -12.92 -10.89 -9.70
CA ALA A 192 -12.82 -9.47 -10.03
C ALA A 192 -12.87 -8.61 -8.78
N TRP A 193 -12.34 -7.39 -8.88
CA TRP A 193 -12.40 -6.36 -7.84
C TRP A 193 -12.73 -4.99 -8.44
N SER A 194 -13.26 -4.10 -7.61
CA SER A 194 -13.56 -2.69 -7.94
C SER A 194 -13.27 -1.77 -6.76
#